data_AF-A0A957F5G8-F1
#
_entry.id   AF-A0A957F5G8-F1
#
_cell.length_a   1.000
_cell.length_b   1.000
_cell.length_c   1.000
_cell.angle_alpha   90.00
_cell.angle_beta   90.00
_cell.angle_gamma   90.00
#
_symmetry.space_group_name_H-M   'P 1'
#
loop_
_entity.id
_entity.type
_entity.pdbx_description
1 polymer ?
#
loop_
_entity_poly.entity_id
_entity_poly.type
_entity_poly.pdbx_seq_one_letter_code
_entity_poly.pdbx_strand_id
1 'polypeptide(L)'
;MEFASSDANRWASEDAHSSHFDILIRLAGVRYITLARSAYFLADTQYAITRRCPINPIRKIAISTGGGDAPGLNAVIRAIVLSALNRGWECVGIREGYNGLLLPAEFPQGGLMPLDRTAVRGITHLGGTILGTTNRGNPMAFPIVGADGQATTVDRCAELVDLIHEAGIDALVAIGGDGSLSIANALHQHGLRVVGVPKTIDNDLDQTVITFGFDTAVSFATECVDRLHATAEAHRRVMVIEVMGRYAGWIALNTGVSATADVILIPEIPYDINKVAEKVLERERN
;
A
#
# COMPACT_ATOMS: atom_id res chain seq x y z
N MET A 1 4.07 -29.78 -48.41
CA MET A 1 4.88 -28.55 -48.49
C MET A 1 4.21 -27.54 -47.56
N GLU A 2 4.44 -27.52 -46.23
CA GLU A 2 5.73 -27.58 -45.49
C GLU A 2 6.72 -26.58 -46.11
N PHE A 3 7.33 -25.57 -45.48
CA PHE A 3 7.56 -25.10 -44.10
C PHE A 3 7.50 -23.53 -44.19
N ALA A 4 7.51 -22.66 -43.18
CA ALA A 4 8.27 -22.70 -41.94
C ALA A 4 7.63 -21.81 -40.86
N SER A 5 7.21 -22.45 -39.78
CA SER A 5 7.15 -21.90 -38.43
C SER A 5 8.44 -22.29 -37.72
N SER A 6 9.44 -21.39 -37.58
CA SER A 6 10.65 -21.78 -36.83
C SER A 6 11.51 -20.67 -36.20
N ASP A 7 11.09 -19.41 -36.17
CA ASP A 7 12.01 -18.36 -35.66
C ASP A 7 11.69 -17.79 -34.27
N ALA A 8 10.53 -18.14 -33.68
CA ALA A 8 10.21 -17.71 -32.31
C ALA A 8 10.77 -18.63 -31.20
N ASN A 9 11.16 -19.87 -31.53
CA ASN A 9 11.67 -20.83 -30.54
C ASN A 9 13.21 -20.88 -30.46
N ARG A 10 13.93 -20.19 -31.34
CA ARG A 10 15.39 -20.29 -31.42
C ARG A 10 16.13 -19.40 -30.41
N TRP A 11 15.46 -18.39 -29.87
CA TRP A 11 16.00 -17.52 -28.81
C TRP A 11 15.84 -18.11 -27.40
N ALA A 12 15.06 -19.18 -27.25
CA ALA A 12 14.80 -19.81 -25.95
C ALA A 12 15.81 -20.92 -25.57
N SER A 13 16.75 -21.28 -26.46
CA SER A 13 17.66 -22.42 -26.24
C SER A 13 19.15 -22.08 -26.18
N GLU A 14 19.58 -20.84 -26.38
CA GLU A 14 21.01 -20.49 -26.44
C GLU A 14 21.54 -19.69 -25.23
N ASP A 15 20.69 -19.26 -24.30
CA ASP A 15 21.12 -18.51 -23.09
C ASP A 15 21.07 -19.32 -21.77
N ALA A 16 21.14 -20.66 -21.85
CA ALA A 16 21.13 -21.55 -20.68
C ALA A 16 22.42 -21.52 -19.83
N HIS A 17 23.34 -20.58 -20.05
CA HIS A 17 24.63 -20.50 -19.34
C HIS A 17 24.99 -19.13 -18.73
N SER A 18 24.03 -18.24 -18.51
CA SER A 18 24.24 -17.11 -17.59
C SER A 18 23.44 -17.30 -16.30
N SER A 19 24.15 -17.32 -15.17
CA SER A 19 23.59 -17.45 -13.83
C SER A 19 22.82 -16.18 -13.44
N HIS A 20 21.56 -16.06 -13.87
CA HIS A 20 20.57 -15.11 -13.39
C HIS A 20 19.24 -15.84 -13.17
N PHE A 21 18.62 -15.61 -12.01
CA PHE A 21 17.48 -16.37 -11.49
C PHE A 21 16.18 -16.09 -12.25
N ASP A 22 15.74 -17.06 -13.05
CA ASP A 22 14.36 -17.16 -13.54
C ASP A 22 13.58 -18.21 -12.75
N ILE A 23 12.43 -17.82 -12.19
CA ILE A 23 11.46 -18.72 -11.57
C ILE A 23 10.43 -19.10 -12.64
N LEU A 24 10.51 -20.33 -13.14
CA LEU A 24 9.52 -20.93 -14.04
C LEU A 24 8.53 -21.78 -13.21
N ILE A 25 7.29 -21.30 -12.99
CA ILE A 25 6.21 -22.13 -12.43
C ILE A 25 5.32 -22.61 -13.58
N ARG A 26 5.43 -23.89 -13.93
CA ARG A 26 4.46 -24.59 -14.79
C ARG A 26 3.34 -25.16 -13.91
N LEU A 27 2.14 -24.60 -14.01
CA LEU A 27 0.91 -25.23 -13.49
C LEU A 27 -0.19 -25.14 -14.55
N ALA A 28 -0.98 -26.22 -14.62
CA ALA A 28 -1.87 -26.56 -15.71
C ALA A 28 -2.99 -25.53 -15.97
N GLY A 29 -3.10 -25.08 -17.22
CA GLY A 29 -4.39 -25.07 -17.92
C GLY A 29 -5.27 -23.81 -17.94
N VAL A 30 -4.93 -22.68 -17.29
CA VAL A 30 -5.73 -21.44 -17.40
C VAL A 30 -4.84 -20.21 -17.51
N ARG A 31 -5.03 -19.42 -18.58
CA ARG A 31 -4.21 -18.24 -18.92
C ARG A 31 -4.58 -17.03 -18.07
N TYR A 32 -3.76 -16.73 -17.06
CA TYR A 32 -3.56 -15.37 -16.58
C TYR A 32 -2.05 -15.09 -16.60
N ILE A 33 -1.63 -14.18 -17.48
CA ILE A 33 -0.28 -13.63 -17.48
C ILE A 33 -0.32 -12.46 -16.49
N THR A 34 0.15 -12.67 -15.25
CA THR A 34 0.45 -11.56 -14.36
C THR A 34 1.91 -11.18 -14.55
N LEU A 35 2.14 -10.07 -15.24
CA LEU A 35 3.37 -9.30 -15.14
C LEU A 35 3.29 -8.44 -13.88
N ALA A 36 4.08 -8.77 -12.86
CA ALA A 36 4.35 -7.86 -11.76
C ALA A 36 5.80 -8.05 -11.30
N ARG A 37 6.73 -7.55 -12.12
CA ARG A 37 8.05 -7.10 -11.67
C ARG A 37 7.86 -5.66 -11.17
N SER A 38 7.29 -5.52 -9.97
CA SER A 38 7.09 -4.20 -9.34
C SER A 38 7.53 -4.24 -7.89
N ALA A 39 8.81 -4.56 -7.70
CA ALA A 39 9.58 -4.06 -6.58
C ALA A 39 10.77 -3.35 -7.22
N TYR A 40 10.66 -2.04 -7.40
CA TYR A 40 11.80 -1.21 -7.80
C TYR A 40 12.83 -1.30 -6.68
N PHE A 41 13.83 -2.15 -6.89
CA PHE A 41 15.02 -2.23 -6.06
C PHE A 41 15.96 -1.14 -6.58
N LEU A 42 15.81 0.09 -6.07
CA LEU A 42 16.84 1.12 -6.24
C LEU A 42 17.98 0.82 -5.28
N ALA A 43 18.81 -0.15 -5.65
CA ALA A 43 20.15 -0.29 -5.12
C ALA A 43 21.10 0.48 -6.03
N ASP A 44 21.06 1.81 -5.93
CA ASP A 44 22.19 2.65 -6.36
C ASP A 44 22.14 3.99 -5.63
N THR A 45 22.78 4.01 -4.46
CA THR A 45 23.40 5.23 -3.94
C THR A 45 24.55 4.78 -3.04
N GLN A 46 25.76 5.03 -3.53
CA GLN A 46 27.00 5.00 -2.77
C GLN A 46 26.90 5.99 -1.61
N TYR A 47 26.33 5.57 -0.48
CA TYR A 47 26.51 6.24 0.80
C TYR A 47 27.30 5.31 1.72
N ALA A 48 28.41 5.80 2.22
CA ALA A 48 29.43 5.04 2.92
C ALA A 48 28.87 4.35 4.19
N ILE A 49 28.60 3.04 4.11
CA ILE A 49 28.38 2.18 5.28
C ILE A 49 29.71 1.52 5.68
N THR A 50 30.61 2.31 6.26
CA THR A 50 31.72 1.79 7.07
C THR A 50 31.17 1.36 8.43
N ARG A 51 30.59 0.16 8.48
CA ARG A 51 30.51 -0.77 9.62
C ARG A 51 29.66 -1.97 9.17
N ARG A 52 30.31 -3.01 8.65
CA ARG A 52 29.66 -4.31 8.43
C ARG A 52 29.39 -4.94 9.79
N CYS A 53 28.23 -4.65 10.40
CA CYS A 53 27.66 -5.56 11.40
C CYS A 53 27.32 -6.87 10.67
N PRO A 54 27.64 -8.05 11.23
CA PRO A 54 27.14 -9.31 10.68
C PRO A 54 25.61 -9.26 10.69
N ILE A 55 25.01 -9.23 9.51
CA ILE A 55 23.56 -9.21 9.36
C ILE A 55 23.09 -10.62 9.73
N ASN A 56 22.58 -10.80 10.96
CA ASN A 56 21.93 -12.06 11.35
C ASN A 56 20.90 -12.46 10.28
N PRO A 57 20.85 -13.72 9.84
CA PRO A 57 19.92 -14.15 8.81
C PRO A 57 18.48 -13.94 9.29
N ILE A 58 17.63 -13.42 8.41
CA ILE A 58 16.19 -13.26 8.69
C ILE A 58 15.57 -14.66 8.80
N ARG A 59 14.82 -14.88 9.88
CA ARG A 59 14.04 -16.09 10.15
C ARG A 59 12.58 -15.77 10.41
N LYS A 60 12.26 -14.61 10.98
CA LYS A 60 10.90 -14.20 11.29
C LYS A 60 10.67 -12.74 10.93
N ILE A 61 9.57 -12.47 10.22
CA ILE A 61 9.14 -11.12 9.88
C ILE A 61 7.78 -10.80 10.51
N ALA A 62 7.54 -9.52 10.78
CA ALA A 62 6.24 -9.01 11.15
C ALA A 62 5.64 -8.13 10.05
N ILE A 63 4.32 -8.17 9.90
CA ILE A 63 3.55 -7.27 9.05
C ILE A 63 2.72 -6.36 9.94
N SER A 64 2.74 -5.06 9.68
CA SER A 64 1.83 -4.10 10.32
C SER A 64 1.06 -3.33 9.26
N THR A 65 -0.24 -3.14 9.48
CA THR A 65 -1.09 -2.23 8.69
C THR A 65 -1.48 -1.05 9.54
N GLY A 66 -1.17 0.16 9.07
CA GLY A 66 -1.49 1.41 9.78
C GLY A 66 -2.13 2.46 8.89
N GLY A 67 -2.84 3.39 9.52
CA GLY A 67 -3.55 4.47 8.83
C GLY A 67 -4.96 4.09 8.38
N GLY A 68 -5.56 4.94 7.53
CA GLY A 68 -6.87 4.69 6.92
C GLY A 68 -6.88 3.43 6.05
N ASP A 69 -8.04 2.78 5.96
CA ASP A 69 -8.23 1.60 5.13
C ASP A 69 -8.06 1.92 3.64
N ALA A 70 -7.58 0.94 2.86
CA ALA A 70 -7.47 1.04 1.42
C ALA A 70 -7.73 -0.33 0.76
N PRO A 71 -8.34 -0.37 -0.43
CA PRO A 71 -8.54 -1.62 -1.15
C PRO A 71 -7.23 -2.38 -1.41
N GLY A 72 -7.29 -3.71 -1.36
CA GLY A 72 -6.18 -4.59 -1.73
C GLY A 72 -5.19 -4.92 -0.60
N LEU A 73 -5.40 -4.42 0.62
CA LEU A 73 -4.52 -4.72 1.76
C LEU A 73 -4.35 -6.22 2.03
N ASN A 74 -5.43 -6.99 2.01
CA ASN A 74 -5.38 -8.42 2.22
C ASN A 74 -4.63 -9.17 1.09
N ALA A 75 -4.65 -8.62 -0.13
CA ALA A 75 -3.85 -9.14 -1.24
C ALA A 75 -2.35 -8.94 -0.99
N VAL A 76 -1.96 -7.76 -0.47
CA VAL A 76 -0.59 -7.42 -0.08
C VAL A 76 -0.11 -8.33 1.06
N ILE A 77 -0.89 -8.46 2.13
CA ILE A 77 -0.58 -9.35 3.27
C ILE A 77 -0.36 -10.77 2.76
N ARG A 78 -1.28 -11.29 1.93
CA ARG A 78 -1.14 -12.62 1.35
C ARG A 78 0.13 -12.78 0.52
N ALA A 79 0.47 -11.79 -0.32
CA ALA A 79 1.68 -11.84 -1.14
C ALA A 79 2.95 -11.86 -0.28
N ILE A 80 3.01 -11.05 0.77
CA ILE A 80 4.14 -11.02 1.71
C ILE A 80 4.28 -12.37 2.42
N VAL A 81 3.18 -12.90 2.99
CA VAL A 81 3.18 -14.16 3.75
C VAL A 81 3.64 -15.32 2.86
N LEU A 82 3.08 -15.47 1.66
CA LEU A 82 3.49 -16.56 0.76
C LEU A 82 4.95 -16.43 0.32
N SER A 83 5.44 -15.21 0.13
CA SER A 83 6.84 -14.96 -0.22
C SER A 83 7.78 -15.28 0.94
N ALA A 84 7.43 -14.90 2.17
CA ALA A 84 8.21 -15.22 3.37
C ALA A 84 8.29 -16.73 3.61
N LEU A 85 7.15 -17.43 3.52
CA LEU A 85 7.10 -18.88 3.69
C LEU A 85 7.91 -19.63 2.62
N ASN A 86 7.91 -19.15 1.37
CA ASN A 86 8.75 -19.72 0.31
C ASN A 86 10.25 -19.54 0.58
N ARG A 87 10.64 -18.60 1.44
CA ARG A 87 12.03 -18.39 1.91
C ARG A 87 12.36 -19.17 3.18
N GLY A 88 11.39 -19.90 3.73
CA GLY A 88 11.52 -20.58 5.02
C GLY A 88 11.46 -19.62 6.21
N TRP A 89 10.90 -18.41 6.03
CA TRP A 89 10.70 -17.46 7.13
C TRP A 89 9.32 -17.65 7.76
N GLU A 90 9.26 -17.48 9.07
CA GLU A 90 8.02 -17.30 9.80
C GLU A 90 7.46 -15.90 9.56
N CYS A 91 6.13 -15.79 9.54
CA CYS A 91 5.44 -14.52 9.37
C CYS A 91 4.39 -14.35 10.47
N VAL A 92 4.38 -13.17 11.10
CA VAL A 92 3.34 -12.75 12.04
C VAL A 92 2.76 -11.41 11.62
N GLY A 93 1.51 -11.15 11.96
CA GLY A 93 0.89 -9.84 11.84
C GLY A 93 0.78 -9.16 13.19
N ILE A 94 1.08 -7.87 13.27
CA ILE A 94 0.83 -7.06 14.46
C ILE A 94 -0.60 -6.53 14.36
N ARG A 95 -1.42 -6.80 15.38
CA ARG A 95 -2.82 -6.37 15.41
C ARG A 95 -2.92 -4.87 15.60
N GLU A 96 -3.80 -4.25 14.82
CA GLU A 96 -4.15 -2.84 14.90
C GLU A 96 -2.92 -1.91 14.94
N GLY A 97 -2.11 -1.96 13.88
CA GLY A 97 -0.89 -1.16 13.77
C GLY A 97 0.22 -1.69 14.67
N TYR A 98 0.62 -0.89 15.67
CA TYR A 98 1.63 -1.28 16.67
C TYR A 98 1.01 -1.51 18.06
N ASN A 99 -0.30 -1.31 18.19
CA ASN A 99 -1.02 -1.45 19.46
C ASN A 99 -0.95 -2.88 19.99
N GLY A 100 -0.94 -3.88 19.10
CA GLY A 100 -0.74 -5.28 19.49
C GLY A 100 0.50 -5.51 20.36
N LEU A 101 1.55 -4.70 20.20
CA LEU A 101 2.73 -4.77 21.06
C LEU A 101 2.69 -3.73 22.19
N LEU A 102 2.24 -2.51 21.91
CA LEU A 102 2.32 -1.38 22.86
C LEU A 102 1.20 -1.36 23.92
N LEU A 103 0.10 -2.08 23.67
CA LEU A 103 -1.11 -2.12 24.50
C LEU A 103 -1.58 -3.57 24.72
N PRO A 104 -0.73 -4.47 25.25
CA PRO A 104 -1.03 -5.91 25.31
C PRO A 104 -2.31 -6.24 26.10
N ALA A 105 -2.69 -5.40 27.06
CA ALA A 105 -3.93 -5.55 27.83
C ALA A 105 -5.21 -5.43 26.97
N GLU A 106 -5.15 -4.74 25.83
CA GLU A 106 -6.27 -4.60 24.90
C GLU A 106 -6.43 -5.83 23.98
N PHE A 107 -5.44 -6.73 23.96
CA PHE A 107 -5.41 -7.90 23.09
C PHE A 107 -5.35 -9.20 23.92
N PRO A 108 -6.48 -9.65 24.51
CA PRO A 108 -6.51 -10.86 25.35
C PRO A 108 -6.14 -12.15 24.60
N GLN A 109 -6.24 -12.15 23.28
CA GLN A 109 -5.81 -13.25 22.41
C GLN A 109 -4.35 -13.10 21.92
N GLY A 110 -3.62 -12.12 22.46
CA GLY A 110 -2.30 -11.72 22.00
C GLY A 110 -2.35 -10.72 20.84
N GLY A 111 -1.41 -9.77 20.83
CA GLY A 111 -1.31 -8.76 19.78
C GLY A 111 -0.52 -9.18 18.53
N LEU A 112 0.04 -10.39 18.53
CA LEU A 112 0.64 -11.00 17.35
C LEU A 112 -0.26 -12.13 16.83
N MET A 113 -0.53 -12.10 15.53
CA MET A 113 -1.30 -13.13 14.82
C MET A 113 -0.36 -13.95 13.93
N PRO A 114 -0.23 -15.27 14.14
CA PRO A 114 0.51 -16.14 13.21
C PRO A 114 -0.10 -16.09 11.80
N LEU A 115 0.75 -15.95 10.78
CA LEU A 115 0.32 -15.91 9.38
C LEU A 115 0.98 -17.04 8.59
N ASP A 116 0.21 -18.10 8.35
CA ASP A 116 0.59 -19.23 7.50
C ASP A 116 -0.22 -19.27 6.19
N ARG A 117 0.00 -20.29 5.35
CA ARG A 117 -0.75 -20.47 4.09
C ARG A 117 -2.26 -20.58 4.30
N THR A 118 -2.70 -21.10 5.44
CA THR A 118 -4.11 -21.28 5.77
C THR A 118 -4.73 -19.95 6.19
N ALA A 119 -4.04 -19.19 7.04
CA ALA A 119 -4.48 -17.88 7.52
C ALA A 119 -4.70 -16.87 6.38
N VAL A 120 -3.90 -16.95 5.31
CA VAL A 120 -4.04 -16.06 4.14
C VAL A 120 -4.80 -16.68 2.97
N ARG A 121 -5.46 -17.82 3.16
CA ARG A 121 -6.24 -18.46 2.10
C ARG A 121 -7.57 -17.71 1.92
N GLY A 122 -7.84 -17.28 0.69
CA GLY A 122 -9.13 -16.68 0.33
C GLY A 122 -9.34 -15.25 0.82
N ILE A 123 -8.35 -14.59 1.44
CA ILE A 123 -8.54 -13.24 2.00
C ILE A 123 -8.46 -12.11 0.95
N THR A 124 -7.97 -12.40 -0.27
CA THR A 124 -7.65 -11.38 -1.30
C THR A 124 -8.81 -10.45 -1.66
N HIS A 125 -10.05 -10.95 -1.61
CA HIS A 125 -11.25 -10.20 -1.99
C HIS A 125 -11.91 -9.48 -0.81
N LEU A 126 -11.43 -9.70 0.41
CA LEU A 126 -11.99 -9.06 1.60
C LEU A 126 -11.55 -7.59 1.66
N GLY A 127 -12.50 -6.70 1.96
CA GLY A 127 -12.21 -5.32 2.33
C GLY A 127 -11.50 -5.24 3.68
N GLY A 128 -10.97 -4.06 4.02
CA GLY A 128 -10.21 -3.91 5.26
C GLY A 128 -8.88 -4.66 5.24
N THR A 129 -8.40 -4.94 6.46
CA THR A 129 -7.22 -5.75 6.73
C THR A 129 -7.54 -6.79 7.79
N ILE A 130 -7.12 -8.04 7.59
CA ILE A 130 -7.27 -9.11 8.60
C ILE A 130 -6.50 -8.84 9.90
N LEU A 131 -5.58 -7.88 9.89
CA LEU A 131 -4.80 -7.47 11.07
C LEU A 131 -5.49 -6.34 11.86
N GLY A 132 -6.52 -5.72 11.29
CA GLY A 132 -7.02 -4.43 11.77
C GLY A 132 -6.04 -3.29 11.45
N THR A 133 -6.52 -2.06 11.57
CA THR A 133 -5.70 -0.84 11.41
C THR A 133 -6.14 0.19 12.42
N THR A 134 -5.28 1.16 12.69
CA THR A 134 -5.56 2.25 13.63
C THR A 134 -4.92 3.54 13.16
N ASN A 135 -5.57 4.66 13.51
CA ASN A 135 -5.03 6.02 13.39
C ASN A 135 -4.57 6.57 14.77
N ARG A 136 -4.57 5.71 15.80
CA ARG A 136 -4.16 6.03 17.18
C ARG A 136 -2.95 5.18 17.56
N GLY A 137 -2.21 5.60 18.58
CA GLY A 137 -1.03 4.84 19.04
C GLY A 137 0.21 5.05 18.17
N ASN A 138 0.39 6.25 17.63
CA ASN A 138 1.65 6.64 16.97
C ASN A 138 2.79 6.52 18.00
N PRO A 139 3.78 5.61 17.84
CA PRO A 139 4.84 5.44 18.82
C PRO A 139 5.75 6.67 18.94
N MET A 140 5.86 7.52 17.91
CA MET A 140 6.66 8.75 17.99
C MET A 140 6.02 9.82 18.92
N ALA A 141 4.70 9.73 19.11
CA ALA A 141 3.92 10.67 19.93
C ALA A 141 2.75 9.91 20.57
N PHE A 142 3.08 8.93 21.40
CA PHE A 142 2.10 8.00 21.96
C PHE A 142 1.28 8.70 23.04
N PRO A 143 -0.08 8.70 22.94
CA PRO A 143 -0.91 9.41 23.89
C PRO A 143 -0.92 8.69 25.25
N ILE A 144 -0.69 9.44 26.31
CA ILE A 144 -0.80 8.98 27.70
C ILE A 144 -1.70 9.93 28.49
N VAL A 145 -2.52 9.37 29.37
CA VAL A 145 -3.35 10.15 30.29
C VAL A 145 -2.68 10.11 31.66
N GLY A 146 -2.26 11.28 32.15
CA GLY A 146 -1.68 11.44 33.48
C GLY A 146 -2.70 11.16 34.58
N ALA A 147 -2.22 10.95 35.81
CA ALA A 147 -3.08 10.76 36.98
C ALA A 147 -3.97 11.98 37.28
N ASP A 148 -3.62 13.15 36.74
CA ASP A 148 -4.36 14.41 36.76
C ASP A 148 -5.41 14.53 35.64
N GLY A 149 -5.53 13.51 34.78
CA GLY A 149 -6.42 13.50 33.63
C GLY A 149 -5.90 14.26 32.40
N GLN A 150 -4.69 14.82 32.45
CA GLN A 150 -4.13 15.54 31.29
C GLN A 150 -3.54 14.58 30.26
N ALA A 151 -3.86 14.83 28.99
CA ALA A 151 -3.30 14.08 27.88
C ALA A 151 -1.93 14.66 27.49
N THR A 152 -0.88 13.86 27.62
CA THR A 152 0.46 14.17 27.11
C THR A 152 0.88 13.12 26.09
N THR A 153 2.01 13.36 25.41
CA THR A 153 2.56 12.40 24.44
C THR A 153 3.97 12.02 24.81
N VAL A 154 4.34 10.78 24.56
CA VAL A 154 5.69 10.23 24.81
C VAL A 154 6.17 9.44 23.61
N ASP A 155 7.47 9.51 23.34
CA ASP A 155 8.11 8.66 22.33
C ASP A 155 8.33 7.25 22.91
N ARG A 156 7.75 6.24 22.25
CA ARG A 156 7.84 4.81 22.56
C ARG A 156 8.51 4.01 21.43
N CYS A 157 9.21 4.66 20.50
CA CYS A 157 9.86 3.97 19.38
C CYS A 157 10.95 2.98 19.84
N ALA A 158 11.78 3.37 20.81
CA ALA A 158 12.81 2.48 21.36
C ALA A 158 12.18 1.25 22.05
N GLU A 159 11.16 1.48 22.89
CA GLU A 159 10.38 0.41 23.52
C GLU A 159 9.77 -0.54 22.48
N LEU A 160 9.18 0.00 21.41
CA LEU A 160 8.60 -0.82 20.35
C LEU A 160 9.66 -1.69 19.65
N VAL A 161 10.86 -1.17 19.40
CA VAL A 161 11.96 -1.96 18.82
C VAL A 161 12.38 -3.09 19.77
N ASP A 162 12.48 -2.82 21.07
CA ASP A 162 12.80 -3.83 22.08
C ASP A 162 11.73 -4.94 22.10
N LEU A 163 10.44 -4.56 22.13
CA LEU A 163 9.32 -5.52 22.07
C LEU A 163 9.33 -6.37 20.79
N ILE A 164 9.70 -5.79 19.64
CA ILE A 164 9.83 -6.51 18.38
C ILE A 164 10.97 -7.53 18.46
N HIS A 165 12.12 -7.17 19.03
CA HIS A 165 13.25 -8.07 19.23
C HIS A 165 12.94 -9.17 20.26
N GLU A 166 12.27 -8.85 21.36
CA GLU A 166 11.82 -9.82 22.38
C GLU A 166 10.85 -10.85 21.80
N ALA A 167 10.01 -10.45 20.85
CA ALA A 167 9.14 -11.34 20.08
C ALA A 167 9.88 -12.19 19.01
N GLY A 168 11.21 -12.02 18.90
CA GLY A 168 12.09 -12.73 17.97
C GLY A 168 11.88 -12.32 16.51
N ILE A 169 11.41 -11.10 16.24
CA ILE A 169 11.17 -10.60 14.89
C ILE A 169 12.44 -9.91 14.37
N ASP A 170 12.93 -10.35 13.21
CA ASP A 170 14.17 -9.84 12.60
C ASP A 170 13.94 -8.63 11.69
N ALA A 171 12.74 -8.49 11.14
CA ALA A 171 12.38 -7.41 10.23
C ALA A 171 10.86 -7.12 10.23
N LEU A 172 10.52 -5.88 9.90
CA LEU A 172 9.16 -5.37 9.81
C LEU A 172 8.81 -5.01 8.37
N VAL A 173 7.61 -5.39 7.93
CA VAL A 173 6.97 -4.91 6.71
C VAL A 173 5.82 -3.98 7.12
N ALA A 174 6.03 -2.68 6.95
CA ALA A 174 5.06 -1.65 7.34
C ALA A 174 4.23 -1.24 6.13
N ILE A 175 2.94 -1.59 6.13
CA ILE A 175 2.00 -1.25 5.06
C ILE A 175 1.19 -0.02 5.49
N GLY A 176 1.32 1.09 4.75
CA GLY A 176 0.81 2.34 5.25
C GLY A 176 0.95 3.56 4.34
N GLY A 177 0.30 4.64 4.74
CA GLY A 177 0.45 5.97 4.15
C GLY A 177 1.58 6.76 4.81
N ASP A 178 1.61 8.08 4.60
CA ASP A 178 2.68 8.98 5.04
C ASP A 178 3.02 8.85 6.54
N GLY A 179 2.02 8.92 7.41
CA GLY A 179 2.24 8.77 8.87
C GLY A 179 2.79 7.38 9.25
N SER A 180 2.30 6.31 8.62
CA SER A 180 2.77 4.95 8.89
C SER A 180 4.20 4.71 8.40
N LEU A 181 4.56 5.27 7.24
CA LEU A 181 5.90 5.18 6.68
C LEU A 181 6.90 6.08 7.41
N SER A 182 6.43 7.21 7.96
CA SER A 182 7.23 8.04 8.88
C SER A 182 7.59 7.26 10.15
N ILE A 183 6.62 6.54 10.75
CA ILE A 183 6.90 5.65 11.88
C ILE A 183 7.89 4.55 11.47
N ALA A 184 7.68 3.93 10.31
CA ALA A 184 8.57 2.88 9.79
C ALA A 184 10.03 3.37 9.66
N ASN A 185 10.22 4.60 9.18
CA ASN A 185 11.53 5.25 9.10
C ASN A 185 12.12 5.54 10.49
N ALA A 186 11.32 6.02 11.44
CA ALA A 186 11.79 6.20 12.82
C ALA A 186 12.26 4.87 13.44
N LEU A 187 11.50 3.78 13.30
CA LEU A 187 11.90 2.46 13.77
C LEU A 187 13.19 1.96 13.09
N HIS A 188 13.36 2.27 11.81
CA HIS A 188 14.61 1.98 11.10
C HIS A 188 15.80 2.75 11.69
N GLN A 189 15.63 4.02 12.02
CA GLN A 189 16.65 4.83 12.70
C GLN A 189 17.01 4.29 14.08
N HIS A 190 16.08 3.63 14.76
CA HIS A 190 16.30 2.88 16.00
C HIS A 190 16.93 1.48 15.80
N GLY A 191 17.35 1.13 14.58
CA GLY A 191 18.10 -0.08 14.27
C GLY A 191 17.27 -1.26 13.79
N LEU A 192 15.94 -1.10 13.64
CA LEU A 192 15.09 -2.14 13.10
C LEU A 192 15.28 -2.27 11.58
N ARG A 193 15.22 -3.49 11.06
CA ARG A 193 15.16 -3.72 9.60
C ARG A 193 13.74 -3.53 9.14
N VAL A 194 13.49 -2.56 8.27
CA VAL A 194 12.13 -2.19 7.86
C VAL A 194 12.02 -2.12 6.34
N VAL A 195 10.89 -2.61 5.82
CA VAL A 195 10.45 -2.37 4.44
C VAL A 195 9.10 -1.68 4.49
N GLY A 196 9.01 -0.52 3.86
CA GLY A 196 7.75 0.20 3.66
C GLY A 196 6.98 -0.30 2.45
N VAL A 197 5.68 -0.49 2.58
CA VAL A 197 4.77 -0.79 1.46
C VAL A 197 3.78 0.38 1.30
N PRO A 198 3.89 1.17 0.22
CA PRO A 198 3.14 2.41 0.07
C PRO A 198 1.65 2.13 -0.18
N LYS A 199 0.82 2.51 0.79
CA LYS A 199 -0.63 2.30 0.79
C LYS A 199 -1.37 3.58 1.13
N THR A 200 -2.09 4.11 0.16
CA THR A 200 -2.99 5.24 0.29
C THR A 200 -3.87 5.27 -0.95
N ILE A 201 -5.12 5.69 -0.82
CA ILE A 201 -5.95 5.94 -2.00
C ILE A 201 -5.59 7.27 -2.66
N ASP A 202 -4.92 8.18 -1.96
CA ASP A 202 -4.66 9.54 -2.44
C ASP A 202 -3.49 9.61 -3.45
N ASN A 203 -2.70 8.54 -3.57
CA ASN A 203 -1.46 8.46 -4.37
C ASN A 203 -0.47 9.60 -4.06
N ASP A 204 -0.39 9.99 -2.78
CA ASP A 204 0.32 11.17 -2.28
C ASP A 204 1.68 10.83 -1.63
N LEU A 205 2.24 9.65 -1.92
CA LEU A 205 3.52 9.22 -1.36
C LEU A 205 4.67 9.47 -2.33
N ASP A 206 5.73 10.08 -1.82
CA ASP A 206 6.95 10.28 -2.57
C ASP A 206 7.64 8.94 -2.90
N GLN A 207 8.51 8.94 -3.91
CA GLN A 207 9.33 7.80 -4.34
C GLN A 207 8.55 6.59 -4.91
N THR A 208 7.24 6.71 -5.14
CA THR A 208 6.46 5.77 -5.93
C THR A 208 5.53 6.47 -6.91
N VAL A 209 5.26 5.83 -8.06
CA VAL A 209 4.30 6.34 -9.06
C VAL A 209 2.87 5.94 -8.68
N ILE A 210 2.71 4.77 -8.05
CA ILE A 210 1.41 4.20 -7.70
C ILE A 210 1.42 3.61 -6.29
N THR A 211 0.34 3.84 -5.55
CA THR A 211 0.12 3.30 -4.20
C THR A 211 -0.98 2.24 -4.22
N PHE A 212 -0.91 1.28 -3.29
CA PHE A 212 -1.97 0.29 -3.15
C PHE A 212 -3.28 0.96 -2.76
N GLY A 213 -4.35 0.64 -3.50
CA GLY A 213 -5.70 1.16 -3.32
C GLY A 213 -6.08 2.29 -4.28
N PHE A 214 -5.12 2.98 -4.90
CA PHE A 214 -5.38 4.13 -5.77
C PHE A 214 -6.25 3.78 -6.99
N ASP A 215 -5.85 2.78 -7.77
CA ASP A 215 -6.55 2.38 -9.00
C ASP A 215 -8.01 1.95 -8.71
N THR A 216 -8.22 1.19 -7.64
CA THR A 216 -9.56 0.81 -7.19
C THR A 216 -10.40 2.04 -6.80
N ALA A 217 -9.81 3.03 -6.13
CA ALA A 217 -10.50 4.26 -5.77
C ALA A 217 -10.89 5.08 -7.01
N VAL A 218 -9.99 5.22 -7.99
CA VAL A 218 -10.24 5.91 -9.26
C VAL A 218 -11.32 5.20 -10.07
N SER A 219 -11.23 3.87 -10.20
CA SER A 219 -12.23 3.07 -10.93
C SER A 219 -13.61 3.20 -10.30
N PHE A 220 -13.69 3.14 -8.96
CA PHE A 220 -14.95 3.29 -8.25
C PHE A 220 -15.54 4.70 -8.41
N ALA A 221 -14.72 5.73 -8.24
CA ALA A 221 -15.16 7.12 -8.41
C ALA A 221 -15.65 7.38 -9.84
N THR A 222 -14.96 6.85 -10.85
CA THR A 222 -15.36 6.93 -12.26
C THR A 222 -16.71 6.26 -12.49
N GLU A 223 -16.91 5.04 -11.99
CA GLU A 223 -18.18 4.33 -12.09
C GLU A 223 -19.33 5.10 -11.41
N CYS A 224 -19.05 5.76 -10.28
CA CYS A 224 -20.03 6.63 -9.62
C CYS A 224 -20.42 7.83 -10.49
N VAL A 225 -19.46 8.50 -11.14
CA VAL A 225 -19.74 9.62 -12.05
C VAL A 225 -20.54 9.16 -13.27
N ASP A 226 -20.18 8.02 -13.87
CA ASP A 226 -20.88 7.46 -15.03
C ASP A 226 -22.35 7.17 -14.73
N ARG A 227 -22.66 6.66 -13.53
CA ARG A 227 -24.05 6.43 -13.09
C ARG A 227 -24.84 7.72 -12.93
N LEU A 228 -24.17 8.83 -12.64
CA LEU A 228 -24.78 10.15 -12.51
C LEU A 228 -25.06 10.82 -13.86
N HIS A 229 -24.28 10.51 -14.91
CA HIS A 229 -24.40 11.13 -16.24
C HIS A 229 -25.82 11.03 -16.81
N ALA A 230 -26.42 9.84 -16.81
CA ALA A 230 -27.77 9.66 -17.34
C ALA A 230 -28.80 10.55 -16.63
N THR A 231 -28.64 10.76 -15.32
CA THR A 231 -29.54 11.62 -14.53
C THR A 231 -29.27 13.11 -14.79
N ALA A 232 -28.00 13.49 -14.95
CA ALA A 232 -27.61 14.87 -15.26
C ALA A 232 -28.16 15.29 -16.63
N GLU A 233 -28.04 14.43 -17.63
CA GLU A 233 -28.51 14.68 -18.99
C GLU A 233 -30.04 14.75 -19.06
N ALA A 234 -30.75 13.75 -18.49
CA ALA A 234 -32.21 13.68 -18.56
C ALA A 234 -32.90 14.89 -17.92
N HIS A 235 -32.30 15.50 -16.90
CA HIS A 235 -32.86 16.64 -16.18
C HIS A 235 -32.18 17.98 -16.48
N ARG A 236 -31.21 18.01 -17.41
CA ARG A 236 -30.39 19.20 -17.72
C ARG A 236 -29.82 19.84 -16.44
N ARG A 237 -29.10 19.05 -15.64
CA ARG A 237 -28.51 19.49 -14.37
C ARG A 237 -27.00 19.58 -14.46
N VAL A 238 -26.46 20.58 -13.78
CA VAL A 238 -25.04 20.62 -13.41
C VAL A 238 -24.87 19.80 -12.14
N MET A 239 -23.90 18.89 -12.12
CA MET A 239 -23.54 18.11 -10.94
C MET A 239 -22.14 18.49 -10.48
N VAL A 240 -22.00 18.74 -9.18
CA VAL A 240 -20.70 18.95 -8.53
C VAL A 240 -20.41 17.69 -7.72
N ILE A 241 -19.29 17.05 -8.01
CA ILE A 241 -18.90 15.78 -7.40
C ILE A 241 -17.58 16.01 -6.65
N GLU A 242 -17.61 15.81 -5.34
CA GLU A 242 -16.42 15.80 -4.49
C GLU A 242 -15.88 14.38 -4.37
N VAL A 243 -14.57 14.22 -4.54
CA VAL A 243 -13.87 12.95 -4.37
C VAL A 243 -12.80 13.06 -3.29
N MET A 244 -12.36 11.90 -2.78
CA MET A 244 -11.23 11.82 -1.84
C MET A 244 -9.92 12.28 -2.51
N GLY A 245 -8.83 12.41 -1.74
CA GLY A 245 -7.54 12.91 -2.24
C GLY A 245 -6.87 13.92 -1.31
N ARG A 246 -7.61 14.45 -0.32
CA ARG A 246 -7.14 15.46 0.65
C ARG A 246 -6.54 16.68 -0.05
N TYR A 247 -5.21 16.78 -0.09
CA TYR A 247 -4.46 17.87 -0.72
C TYR A 247 -3.83 17.47 -2.07
N ALA A 248 -4.05 16.25 -2.53
CA ALA A 248 -3.54 15.73 -3.80
C ALA A 248 -4.71 15.48 -4.78
N GLY A 249 -4.63 16.05 -5.97
CA GLY A 249 -5.65 16.01 -7.00
C GLY A 249 -5.67 14.74 -7.84
N TRP A 250 -4.89 13.70 -7.50
CA TRP A 250 -4.73 12.52 -8.35
C TRP A 250 -6.03 11.78 -8.65
N ILE A 251 -6.88 11.56 -7.63
CA ILE A 251 -8.19 10.92 -7.84
C ILE A 251 -9.08 11.83 -8.70
N ALA A 252 -9.22 13.10 -8.32
CA ALA A 252 -10.05 14.07 -9.06
C ALA A 252 -9.64 14.19 -10.53
N LEU A 253 -8.34 14.27 -10.81
CA LEU A 253 -7.81 14.34 -12.15
C LEU A 253 -8.12 13.08 -12.96
N ASN A 254 -7.79 11.89 -12.44
CA ASN A 254 -7.97 10.65 -13.18
C ASN A 254 -9.46 10.31 -13.37
N THR A 255 -10.28 10.52 -12.34
CA THR A 255 -11.72 10.34 -12.43
C THR A 255 -12.35 11.32 -13.41
N GLY A 256 -12.02 12.62 -13.32
CA GLY A 256 -12.58 13.63 -14.20
C GLY A 256 -12.23 13.40 -15.68
N VAL A 257 -10.98 12.99 -15.97
CA VAL A 257 -10.57 12.63 -17.33
C VAL A 257 -11.30 11.37 -17.82
N SER A 258 -11.38 10.34 -16.98
CA SER A 258 -12.00 9.06 -17.37
C SER A 258 -13.51 9.18 -17.59
N ALA A 259 -14.19 9.95 -16.73
CA ALA A 259 -15.62 10.20 -16.81
C ALA A 259 -15.99 11.36 -17.76
N THR A 260 -15.02 11.98 -18.45
CA THR A 260 -15.27 13.11 -19.36
C THR A 260 -15.98 14.30 -18.68
N ALA A 261 -15.49 14.69 -17.50
CA ALA A 261 -16.01 15.84 -16.78
C ALA A 261 -15.72 17.16 -17.54
N ASP A 262 -16.71 18.06 -17.59
CA ASP A 262 -16.57 19.37 -18.25
C ASP A 262 -15.52 20.26 -17.58
N VAL A 263 -15.42 20.17 -16.25
CA VAL A 263 -14.46 20.92 -15.43
C VAL A 263 -13.93 20.01 -14.33
N ILE A 264 -12.61 20.04 -14.13
CA ILE A 264 -11.92 19.30 -13.07
C ILE A 264 -11.21 20.34 -12.19
N LEU A 265 -11.52 20.34 -10.90
CA LEU A 265 -10.87 21.20 -9.91
C LEU A 265 -9.93 20.35 -9.06
N ILE A 266 -8.67 20.77 -8.98
CA ILE A 266 -7.64 20.09 -8.21
C ILE A 266 -6.91 21.08 -7.29
N PRO A 267 -6.46 20.66 -6.09
CA PRO A 267 -5.83 21.54 -5.12
C PRO A 267 -4.54 22.19 -5.63
N GLU A 268 -3.86 21.58 -6.61
CA GLU A 268 -2.62 22.06 -7.20
C GLU A 268 -2.80 23.32 -8.07
N ILE A 269 -4.03 23.58 -8.57
CA ILE A 269 -4.31 24.67 -9.49
C ILE A 269 -5.39 25.58 -8.88
N PRO A 270 -5.04 26.80 -8.42
CA PRO A 270 -6.03 27.79 -8.01
C PRO A 270 -7.03 28.08 -9.13
N TYR A 271 -8.31 28.20 -8.78
CA TYR A 271 -9.38 28.43 -9.75
C TYR A 271 -10.20 29.67 -9.40
N ASP A 272 -10.79 30.26 -10.44
CA ASP A 272 -11.81 31.31 -10.32
C ASP A 272 -13.16 30.70 -10.67
N ILE A 273 -14.10 30.76 -9.72
CA ILE A 273 -15.44 30.20 -9.89
C ILE A 273 -16.20 30.83 -11.06
N ASN A 274 -15.90 32.08 -11.43
CA ASN A 274 -16.53 32.73 -12.57
C ASN A 274 -16.12 32.08 -13.90
N LYS A 275 -14.86 31.66 -14.04
CA LYS A 275 -14.37 30.94 -15.22
C LYS A 275 -14.97 29.54 -15.31
N VAL A 276 -15.17 28.89 -14.17
CA VAL A 276 -15.88 27.60 -14.10
C VAL A 276 -17.33 27.77 -14.59
N ALA A 277 -18.04 28.76 -14.07
CA ALA A 277 -19.40 29.06 -14.49
C ALA A 277 -19.49 29.41 -15.99
N GLU A 278 -18.56 30.21 -16.51
CA GLU A 278 -18.47 30.53 -17.94
C GLU A 278 -18.32 29.27 -18.79
N LYS A 279 -17.45 28.34 -18.38
CA LYS A 279 -17.23 27.08 -19.09
C LYS A 279 -18.48 26.20 -19.12
N VAL A 280 -19.19 26.11 -17.99
CA VAL A 280 -20.45 25.36 -17.90
C VAL A 280 -21.53 25.97 -18.79
N LEU A 281 -21.65 27.31 -18.80
CA LEU A 281 -22.59 28.02 -19.67
C LEU A 281 -22.24 27.91 -21.16
N GLU A 282 -20.95 27.83 -21.51
CA GLU A 282 -20.51 27.56 -22.89
C GLU A 282 -21.03 26.20 -23.37
N ARG A 283 -20.93 25.17 -22.53
CA ARG A 283 -21.43 23.83 -22.86
C ARG A 283 -22.95 23.79 -23.04
N GLU A 284 -23.73 24.56 -22.27
CA GLU A 284 -25.18 24.61 -22.47
C GLU A 284 -25.61 25.29 -23.78
N ARG A 285 -24.74 26.14 -24.36
CA ARG A 285 -25.01 26.84 -25.63
C ARG A 285 -24.69 26.01 -26.87
N ASN A 286 -23.84 25.00 -26.74
CA ASN A 286 -23.39 24.12 -27.83
C ASN A 286 -24.19 22.81 -27.86
#